data_AF-A0A9J6E9A5-F1
#
_entry.id   AF-A0A9J6E9A5-F1
#
_cell.length_a   1.000
_cell.length_b   1.000
_cell.length_c   1.000
_cell.angle_alpha   90.00
_cell.angle_beta   90.00
_cell.angle_gamma   90.00
#
_symmetry.space_group_name_H-M   'P 1'
#
loop_
_entity.id
_entity.type
_entity.pdbx_description
1 polymer ?
#
loop_
_entity_poly.entity_id
_entity_poly.type
_entity_poly.pdbx_seq_one_letter_code
_entity_poly.pdbx_strand_id
1 'polypeptide(L)'
;MNIAGDNQLVIGGDFNAPHTQCGYGPSSKKGKNLAHLIEKAGLTILNELASHTRIGVGPHRDTTPDLTLCKNAGRITWENTFEDLGSDHSVMRVLVADLFLPG
;
A
#
# COMPACT_ATOMS: atom_id res chain seq x y z
N MET A 1 2.77 -15.40 12.74
CA MET A 1 1.34 -15.03 12.65
C MET A 1 0.83 -15.62 11.35
N ASN A 2 -0.17 -16.51 11.39
CA ASN A 2 -0.70 -17.10 10.16
C ASN A 2 -1.84 -16.23 9.63
N ILE A 3 -1.48 -15.14 8.94
CA ILE A 3 -2.44 -14.33 8.18
C ILE A 3 -2.62 -15.00 6.80
N ALA A 4 -3.88 -15.15 6.38
CA ALA A 4 -4.35 -15.74 5.12
C ALA A 4 -4.19 -17.26 4.92
N GLY A 5 -3.37 -17.96 5.72
CA GLY A 5 -3.07 -19.37 5.44
C GLY A 5 -2.43 -19.51 4.06
N ASP A 6 -2.97 -20.43 3.26
CA ASP A 6 -2.57 -20.64 1.86
C ASP A 6 -3.43 -19.82 0.88
N ASN A 7 -4.41 -19.05 1.37
CA ASN A 7 -5.25 -18.21 0.52
C ASN A 7 -4.52 -16.95 0.06
N GLN A 8 -4.94 -16.42 -1.08
CA GLN A 8 -4.56 -15.09 -1.52
C GLN A 8 -5.15 -14.04 -0.58
N LEU A 9 -4.36 -13.00 -0.29
CA LEU A 9 -4.80 -11.83 0.47
C LEU A 9 -4.30 -10.56 -0.20
N VAL A 10 -5.21 -9.60 -0.34
CA VAL A 10 -4.91 -8.22 -0.71
C VAL A 10 -5.50 -7.32 0.36
N ILE A 11 -4.69 -6.40 0.88
CA ILE A 11 -5.11 -5.37 1.84
C ILE A 11 -4.90 -4.03 1.15
N GLY A 12 -5.92 -3.20 1.08
CA GLY A 12 -5.82 -1.82 0.63
C GLY A 12 -6.51 -0.90 1.63
N GLY A 13 -5.90 0.24 1.92
CA GLY A 13 -6.54 1.27 2.74
C GLY A 13 -5.59 2.39 3.15
N ASP A 14 -6.17 3.41 3.77
CA ASP A 14 -5.44 4.50 4.43
C ASP A 14 -4.94 4.02 5.80
N PHE A 15 -3.62 3.87 5.93
CA PHE A 15 -3.00 3.48 7.19
C PHE A 15 -2.70 4.68 8.08
N ASN A 16 -2.59 5.88 7.50
CA ASN A 16 -2.19 7.12 8.15
C ASN A 16 -1.08 6.89 9.19
N ALA A 17 0.00 6.26 8.74
CA ALA A 17 1.10 5.76 9.57
C ALA A 17 2.43 6.34 9.07
N PRO A 18 2.79 7.57 9.49
CA PRO A 18 3.94 8.29 8.93
C PRO A 18 5.24 7.50 8.98
N HIS A 19 5.87 7.31 7.81
CA HIS A 19 7.16 6.66 7.62
C HIS A 19 7.97 7.40 6.54
N THR A 20 9.29 7.50 6.71
CA THR A 20 10.19 8.20 5.77
C THR A 20 10.07 7.69 4.33
N GLN A 21 9.92 6.38 4.17
CA GLN A 21 9.74 5.75 2.85
C GLN A 21 8.41 6.12 2.17
N CYS A 22 7.46 6.70 2.91
CA CYS A 22 6.16 7.14 2.41
C CYS A 22 6.07 8.67 2.24
N GLY A 23 7.20 9.36 2.06
CA GLY A 23 7.27 10.82 1.84
C GLY A 23 7.24 11.68 3.11
N TYR A 24 7.01 11.08 4.29
CA TYR A 24 7.00 11.82 5.55
C TYR A 24 8.43 12.23 5.98
N GLY A 25 8.52 13.28 6.78
CA GLY A 25 9.79 13.72 7.39
C GLY A 25 10.36 12.66 8.34
N PRO A 26 9.97 12.63 9.63
CA PRO A 26 10.36 11.56 10.53
C PRO A 26 9.34 10.40 10.55
N SER A 27 9.84 9.15 10.66
CA SER A 27 8.98 8.00 10.92
C SER A 27 8.40 8.05 12.33
N SER A 28 7.08 8.01 12.43
CA SER A 28 6.34 7.92 13.69
C SER A 28 6.46 6.53 14.35
N LYS A 29 6.07 6.41 15.63
CA LYS A 29 5.95 5.11 16.30
C LYS A 29 4.96 4.19 15.57
N LYS A 30 3.84 4.74 15.07
CA LYS A 30 2.84 4.00 14.29
C LYS A 30 3.42 3.47 12.98
N GLY A 31 4.16 4.31 12.24
CA GLY A 31 4.82 3.90 10.99
C GLY A 31 5.87 2.82 11.20
N LYS A 32 6.72 2.95 12.23
CA LYS A 32 7.72 1.93 12.58
C LYS A 32 7.07 0.60 12.97
N ASN A 33 6.01 0.64 13.78
CA ASN A 33 5.27 -0.55 14.17
C ASN A 33 4.58 -1.21 12.98
N LEU A 34 3.99 -0.41 12.08
CA LEU A 34 3.37 -0.92 10.86
C LEU A 34 4.40 -1.62 9.97
N ALA A 35 5.56 -0.99 9.72
CA ALA A 35 6.64 -1.60 8.94
C ALA A 35 7.08 -2.95 9.54
N HIS A 36 7.27 -2.99 10.87
CA HIS A 36 7.60 -4.24 11.56
C HIS A 36 6.51 -5.31 11.43
N LEU A 37 5.23 -4.94 11.48
CA LEU A 37 4.11 -5.88 11.32
C LEU A 37 4.00 -6.41 9.90
N ILE A 38 4.20 -5.56 8.88
CA ILE A 38 4.25 -5.94 7.47
C ILE A 38 5.33 -7.01 7.25
N GLU A 39 6.54 -6.74 7.74
CA GLU A 39 7.67 -7.67 7.69
C GLU A 39 7.37 -8.98 8.42
N LYS A 40 6.94 -8.89 9.69
CA LYS A 40 6.64 -10.07 10.53
C LYS A 40 5.52 -10.94 9.98
N ALA A 41 4.56 -10.36 9.25
CA ALA A 41 3.48 -11.09 8.61
C ALA A 41 3.86 -11.68 7.24
N GLY A 42 5.03 -11.31 6.70
CA GLY A 42 5.46 -11.69 5.36
C GLY A 42 4.56 -11.10 4.27
N LEU A 43 4.15 -9.84 4.45
CA LEU A 43 3.36 -9.10 3.45
C LEU A 43 4.30 -8.36 2.49
N THR A 44 3.93 -8.32 1.22
CA THR A 44 4.61 -7.52 0.19
C THR A 44 3.87 -6.19 0.03
N ILE A 45 4.59 -5.07 0.03
CA ILE A 45 4.04 -3.76 -0.33
C ILE A 45 4.01 -3.66 -1.86
N LEU A 46 2.86 -3.35 -2.45
CA LEU A 46 2.68 -3.20 -3.89
C LEU A 46 2.89 -1.76 -4.38
N ASN A 47 2.82 -0.77 -3.49
CA ASN A 47 3.00 0.62 -3.85
C ASN A 47 4.35 0.87 -4.50
N GLU A 48 4.35 1.68 -5.56
CA GLU A 48 5.52 2.44 -5.96
C GLU A 48 5.68 3.63 -5.02
N LEU A 49 6.59 3.56 -4.06
CA LEU A 49 6.69 4.55 -2.97
C LEU A 49 7.07 5.97 -3.43
N ALA A 50 7.64 6.11 -4.63
CA ALA A 50 7.89 7.40 -5.28
C ALA A 50 6.62 8.02 -5.91
N SER A 51 5.54 7.26 -6.02
CA SER A 51 4.23 7.69 -6.52
C SER A 51 3.30 7.96 -5.32
N HIS A 52 3.25 9.22 -4.89
CA HIS A 52 2.48 9.63 -3.71
C HIS A 52 0.98 9.44 -3.92
N THR A 53 0.30 8.87 -2.91
CA THR A 53 -1.15 8.61 -2.95
C THR A 53 -1.97 9.75 -2.35
N ARG A 54 -1.32 10.69 -1.65
CA ARG A 54 -1.95 11.89 -1.12
C ARG A 54 -1.13 13.12 -1.44
N ILE A 55 -1.74 14.09 -2.10
CA ILE A 55 -1.12 15.37 -2.47
C ILE A 55 -1.24 16.36 -1.31
N GLY A 56 -0.15 17.01 -0.97
CA GLY A 56 -0.13 18.04 0.07
C GLY A 56 -0.80 19.33 -0.39
N VAL A 57 -1.64 19.92 0.46
CA VAL A 57 -2.20 21.26 0.22
C VAL A 57 -1.42 22.30 1.03
N GLY A 58 -1.06 23.43 0.42
CA GLY A 58 -0.36 24.52 1.09
C GLY A 58 1.05 24.13 1.56
N PRO A 59 1.37 24.19 2.87
CA PRO A 59 2.71 23.84 3.38
C PRO A 59 2.93 22.32 3.54
N HIS A 60 1.89 21.51 3.32
CA HIS A 60 1.98 20.06 3.48
C HIS A 60 2.69 19.42 2.29
N ARG A 61 3.50 18.39 2.57
CA ARG A 61 4.19 17.61 1.55
C ARG A 61 3.30 16.51 0.99
N ASP A 62 3.66 16.03 -0.19
CA ASP A 62 3.10 14.82 -0.76
C ASP A 62 3.54 13.60 0.06
N THR A 63 2.63 12.66 0.22
CA THR A 63 2.78 11.51 1.13
C THR A 63 2.08 10.28 0.58
N THR A 64 2.43 9.11 1.11
CA THR A 64 1.83 7.82 0.74
C THR A 64 1.20 7.16 1.98
N PRO A 65 0.11 7.70 2.56
CA PRO A 65 -0.59 7.07 3.67
C PRO A 65 -1.36 5.81 3.27
N ASP A 66 -1.77 5.72 2.01
CA ASP A 66 -2.53 4.59 1.47
C ASP A 66 -1.56 3.51 1.01
N LEU A 67 -1.66 2.33 1.62
CA LEU A 67 -0.83 1.19 1.26
C LEU A 67 -1.70 0.08 0.68
N THR A 68 -1.15 -0.58 -0.33
CA THR A 68 -1.66 -1.83 -0.85
C THR A 68 -0.64 -2.92 -0.55
N LEU A 69 -1.06 -3.95 0.16
CA LEU A 69 -0.24 -5.07 0.59
C LEU A 69 -0.82 -6.36 0.01
N CYS A 70 0.03 -7.35 -0.24
CA CYS A 70 -0.44 -8.67 -0.63
C CYS A 70 0.29 -9.80 0.09
N LYS A 71 -0.34 -10.98 0.09
CA LYS A 71 0.24 -12.25 0.48
C LYS A 71 -0.30 -13.37 -0.40
N ASN A 72 0.58 -14.28 -0.79
CA ASN A 72 0.28 -15.42 -1.66
C ASN A 72 -0.39 -15.03 -3.00
N ALA A 73 -0.35 -13.75 -3.40
CA ALA A 73 -0.96 -13.29 -4.63
C ALA A 73 -0.12 -13.78 -5.82
N GLY A 74 -0.77 -14.43 -6.78
CA GLY A 74 -0.14 -14.90 -8.01
C GLY A 74 0.21 -13.72 -8.92
N ARG A 75 -0.63 -13.44 -9.91
CA ARG A 75 -0.43 -12.31 -10.82
C ARG A 75 -1.18 -11.09 -10.28
N ILE A 76 -0.45 -10.11 -9.78
CA ILE A 76 -1.00 -8.86 -9.25
C ILE A 76 -0.29 -7.67 -9.86
N THR A 77 -1.05 -6.65 -10.25
CA THR A 77 -0.51 -5.35 -10.66
C THR A 77 -1.15 -4.25 -9.84
N TRP A 78 -0.37 -3.21 -9.57
CA TRP A 78 -0.78 -2.04 -8.82
C TRP A 78 -0.46 -0.79 -9.63
N GLU A 79 -1.36 0.18 -9.62
CA GLU A 79 -1.21 1.46 -10.32
C GLU A 79 -1.79 2.56 -9.44
N ASN A 80 -1.03 3.64 -9.23
CA ASN A 80 -1.60 4.92 -8.82
C ASN A 80 -2.19 5.59 -10.07
N THR A 81 -3.51 5.78 -10.10
CA THR A 81 -4.17 6.36 -11.28
C THR A 81 -3.97 7.87 -11.37
N PHE A 82 -3.55 8.50 -10.28
CA PHE A 82 -3.50 9.96 -10.11
C PHE A 82 -4.86 10.68 -10.27
N GLU A 83 -5.96 9.94 -10.38
CA GLU A 83 -7.31 10.49 -10.34
C GLU A 83 -7.70 10.74 -8.87
N ASP A 84 -8.03 11.97 -8.50
CA ASP A 84 -8.37 12.33 -7.11
C ASP A 84 -9.87 12.41 -6.82
N LEU A 85 -10.71 12.46 -7.87
CA LEU A 85 -12.16 12.67 -7.78
C LEU A 85 -12.56 13.87 -6.89
N GLY A 86 -11.71 14.90 -6.81
CA GLY A 86 -11.90 16.07 -5.96
C GLY A 86 -11.43 15.92 -4.51
N SER A 87 -10.71 14.83 -4.19
CA SER A 87 -10.05 14.59 -2.90
C SER A 87 -8.59 15.07 -2.91
N ASP A 88 -7.89 15.00 -1.77
CA ASP A 88 -6.43 15.07 -1.73
C ASP A 88 -5.75 13.69 -1.86
N HIS A 89 -6.53 12.61 -1.92
CA HIS A 89 -6.07 11.24 -2.17
C HIS A 89 -6.35 10.79 -3.62
N SER A 90 -5.39 10.08 -4.21
CA SER A 90 -5.54 9.43 -5.52
C SER A 90 -6.29 8.10 -5.40
N VAL A 91 -6.98 7.71 -6.47
CA VAL A 91 -7.54 6.36 -6.65
C VAL A 91 -6.41 5.40 -7.01
N MET A 92 -6.32 4.28 -6.29
CA MET A 92 -5.43 3.17 -6.63
C MET A 92 -6.18 2.07 -7.36
N ARG A 93 -5.58 1.53 -8.43
CA ARG A 93 -6.09 0.38 -9.16
C ARG A 93 -5.25 -0.85 -8.83
N VAL A 94 -5.93 -1.96 -8.54
CA VAL A 94 -5.31 -3.27 -8.34
C VAL A 94 -5.99 -4.27 -9.25
N LEU A 95 -5.21 -4.96 -10.06
CA LEU A 95 -5.70 -6.09 -10.85
C LEU A 95 -5.15 -7.38 -10.24
N VAL A 96 -6.06 -8.28 -9.89
CA VAL A 96 -5.73 -9.63 -9.41
C VAL A 96 -6.16 -10.62 -10.47
N ALA A 97 -5.21 -11.43 -10.94
CA ALA A 97 -5.47 -12.50 -11.89
C ALA A 97 -5.05 -13.84 -11.30
N ASP A 98 -5.95 -14.80 -11.37
CA ASP A 98 -5.62 -16.19 -11.07
C ASP A 98 -4.83 -16.79 -12.23
N LEU A 99 -3.79 -17.56 -11.88
CA LEU A 99 -3.25 -18.54 -12.80
C LEU A 99 -4.31 -19.64 -12.91
N PHE A 100 -5.15 -19.60 -13.93
CA PHE A 100 -5.77 -20.82 -14.42
C PHE A 100 -4.63 -21.74 -14.82
N LEU A 101 -4.29 -22.70 -13.97
CA LEU A 101 -3.58 -23.89 -14.41
C LEU A 101 -4.62 -24.70 -15.18
N PRO A 102 -4.53 -24.82 -16.52
CA PRO A 102 -5.33 -25.80 -17.22
C PRO A 102 -4.97 -27.17 -16.62
N GLY A 103 -6.00 -27.87 -16.12
CA GLY A 103 -5.89 -29.26 -15.68
C GLY A 103 -5.61 -30.21 -16.83
#